data_AF-A0A942KK36-F1
#
_entry.id   AF-A0A942KK36-F1
#
_cell.length_a   1.000
_cell.length_b   1.000
_cell.length_c   1.000
_cell.angle_alpha   90.00
_cell.angle_beta   90.00
_cell.angle_gamma   90.00
#
_symmetry.space_group_name_H-M   'P 1'
#
loop_
_entity.id
_entity.type
_entity.pdbx_description
1 polymer ?
#
loop_
_entity_poly.entity_id
_entity_poly.type
_entity_poly.pdbx_seq_one_letter_code
_entity_poly.pdbx_strand_id
1 'polypeptide(L)'
;MNTRKTLGWLLPILSIMFGGFLLFNIAFVGFALLINGLRMQGIDSDFNIMNTLLIFLGYSAALGLLIFGVYKNFDKVEFKIIMKATFLTLLLMATLVMIGILFHDNSTMIIIVSLALMIPILIWMISKKLHIWYFFSWSFVMVLGALIYLFDIQI
;
A
#
# COMPACT_ATOMS: atom_id res chain seq x y z
N MET A 1 4.85 2.38 32.56
CA MET A 1 3.99 2.56 31.36
C MET A 1 3.94 1.22 30.64
N ASN A 2 2.76 0.61 30.50
CA ASN A 2 2.63 -0.80 30.09
C ASN A 2 2.97 -0.96 28.59
N THR A 3 4.15 -1.49 28.27
CA THR A 3 4.67 -1.66 26.90
C THR A 3 3.72 -2.41 25.98
N ARG A 4 2.89 -3.32 26.52
CA ARG A 4 1.79 -3.98 25.79
C ARG A 4 0.72 -3.02 25.28
N LYS A 5 0.38 -1.97 26.02
CA LYS A 5 -0.65 -0.99 25.60
C LYS A 5 -0.16 -0.11 24.46
N THR A 6 1.11 0.32 24.46
CA THR A 6 1.67 1.14 23.40
C THR A 6 1.92 0.33 22.12
N LEU A 7 2.45 -0.89 22.23
CA LEU A 7 2.60 -1.81 21.08
C LEU A 7 1.25 -2.22 20.47
N GLY A 8 0.20 -2.34 21.29
CA GLY A 8 -1.13 -2.78 20.86
C GLY A 8 -1.77 -1.88 19.79
N TRP A 9 -1.41 -0.60 19.71
CA TRP A 9 -1.94 0.34 18.71
C TRP A 9 -0.92 0.73 17.65
N LEU A 10 0.36 0.85 18.03
CA LEU A 10 1.43 1.25 17.10
C LEU A 10 1.70 0.18 16.04
N LEU A 11 1.80 -1.08 16.44
CA LEU A 11 2.22 -2.14 15.53
C LEU A 11 1.18 -2.44 14.43
N PRO A 12 -0.14 -2.41 14.68
CA PRO A 12 -1.16 -2.48 13.64
C PRO A 12 -1.13 -1.28 12.69
N ILE A 13 -0.98 -0.06 13.22
CA ILE A 13 -0.89 1.17 12.42
C ILE A 13 0.31 1.08 11.48
N LEU A 14 1.49 0.76 12.01
CA LEU A 14 2.70 0.56 11.22
C LEU A 14 2.51 -0.56 10.21
N SER A 15 1.87 -1.66 10.61
CA SER A 15 1.63 -2.78 9.70
C SER A 15 0.72 -2.44 8.53
N ILE A 16 -0.30 -1.62 8.75
CA ILE A 16 -1.26 -1.25 7.71
C ILE A 16 -0.60 -0.23 6.76
N MET A 17 0.02 0.81 7.31
CA MET A 17 0.69 1.87 6.54
C MET A 17 1.91 1.34 5.80
N PHE A 18 2.93 0.89 6.53
CA PHE A 18 4.19 0.43 5.95
C PHE A 18 4.01 -0.91 5.25
N GLY A 19 3.22 -1.84 5.79
CA GLY A 19 2.98 -3.11 5.10
C GLY A 19 2.28 -2.92 3.76
N GLY A 20 1.29 -2.02 3.68
CA GLY A 20 0.64 -1.68 2.43
C GLY A 20 1.64 -1.06 1.45
N PHE A 21 2.41 -0.07 1.89
CA PHE A 21 3.43 0.61 1.08
C PHE A 21 4.50 -0.35 0.56
N LEU A 22 5.02 -1.23 1.43
CA LEU A 22 6.02 -2.23 1.06
C LEU A 22 5.45 -3.21 0.04
N LEU A 23 4.24 -3.72 0.24
CA LEU A 23 3.57 -4.59 -0.73
C LEU A 23 3.41 -3.90 -2.09
N PHE A 24 3.02 -2.63 -2.09
CA PHE A 24 2.86 -1.85 -3.32
C PHE A 24 4.19 -1.71 -4.08
N ASN A 25 5.26 -1.36 -3.37
CA ASN A 25 6.59 -1.25 -3.96
C ASN A 25 7.13 -2.61 -4.44
N ILE A 26 6.93 -3.68 -3.69
CA ILE A 26 7.29 -5.05 -4.12
C ILE A 26 6.56 -5.40 -5.41
N ALA A 27 5.26 -5.12 -5.50
CA ALA A 27 4.47 -5.37 -6.70
C ALA A 27 4.98 -4.55 -7.90
N PHE A 28 5.28 -3.26 -7.69
CA PHE A 28 5.79 -2.37 -8.73
C PHE A 28 7.17 -2.78 -9.24
N VAL A 29 8.11 -3.03 -8.32
CA VAL A 29 9.48 -3.49 -8.66
C VAL A 29 9.43 -4.87 -9.30
N GLY A 30 8.60 -5.78 -8.79
CA GLY A 30 8.39 -7.10 -9.37
C GLY A 30 7.84 -7.03 -10.80
N PHE A 31 6.87 -6.14 -11.05
CA PHE A 31 6.35 -5.88 -12.39
C PHE A 31 7.43 -5.33 -13.32
N ALA A 32 8.26 -4.40 -12.85
CA ALA A 32 9.40 -3.88 -13.61
C ALA A 32 10.43 -4.97 -13.94
N LEU A 33 10.73 -5.88 -13.00
CA LEU A 33 11.59 -7.04 -13.24
C LEU A 33 11.01 -7.97 -14.29
N LEU A 34 9.70 -8.22 -14.28
CA LEU A 34 9.04 -9.06 -15.29
C LEU A 34 9.10 -8.41 -16.68
N ILE A 35 8.75 -7.14 -16.82
CA ILE A 35 8.80 -6.44 -18.12
C ILE A 35 10.22 -6.42 -18.68
N ASN A 36 11.21 -6.06 -17.86
CA ASN A 36 12.58 -5.95 -18.32
C ASN A 36 13.22 -7.32 -18.55
N GLY A 37 12.89 -8.33 -17.74
CA GLY A 37 13.29 -9.72 -17.99
C GLY A 37 12.75 -10.27 -19.31
N LEU A 38 11.52 -9.90 -19.69
CA LEU A 38 10.96 -10.23 -21.01
C LEU A 38 11.64 -9.45 -22.14
N ARG A 39 12.03 -8.18 -21.90
CA ARG A 39 12.75 -7.34 -22.89
C ARG A 39 14.22 -7.73 -23.10
N MET A 40 14.85 -8.38 -22.12
CA MET A 40 16.23 -8.89 -22.23
C MET A 40 16.45 -9.96 -23.30
N GLN A 41 15.38 -10.51 -23.88
CA GLN A 41 15.47 -11.37 -25.05
C GLN A 41 15.63 -10.59 -26.38
N GLY A 42 15.57 -9.25 -26.37
CA GLY A 42 15.48 -8.47 -27.61
C GLY A 42 16.43 -7.27 -27.78
N ILE A 43 16.76 -6.50 -26.74
CA ILE A 43 17.49 -5.22 -26.91
C ILE A 43 18.40 -4.92 -25.70
N ASP A 44 19.59 -4.37 -25.99
CA ASP A 44 20.54 -3.77 -25.04
C ASP A 44 19.81 -2.98 -23.96
N SER A 45 19.90 -3.48 -22.73
CA SER A 45 19.24 -2.87 -21.59
C SER A 45 20.29 -2.32 -20.65
N ASP A 46 20.36 -0.99 -20.54
CA ASP A 46 21.00 -0.24 -19.43
C ASP A 46 20.31 -0.49 -18.07
N PHE A 47 19.50 -1.55 -17.97
CA PHE A 47 18.76 -1.93 -16.79
C PHE A 47 19.67 -2.68 -15.83
N ASN A 48 20.02 -2.04 -14.72
CA ASN A 48 20.81 -2.66 -13.66
C ASN A 48 19.94 -3.65 -12.85
N ILE A 49 19.75 -4.85 -13.40
CA ILE A 49 18.99 -5.96 -12.80
C ILE A 49 19.41 -6.21 -11.36
N MET A 50 20.73 -6.17 -11.10
CA MET A 50 21.29 -6.48 -9.79
C MET A 50 20.79 -5.49 -8.74
N ASN A 51 20.79 -4.19 -9.06
CA ASN A 51 20.27 -3.17 -8.16
C ASN A 51 18.76 -3.32 -7.95
N THR A 52 17.98 -3.58 -9.01
CA THR A 52 16.53 -3.78 -8.90
C THR A 52 16.17 -5.01 -8.06
N LEU A 53 16.89 -6.12 -8.22
CA LEU A 53 16.73 -7.31 -7.38
C LEU A 53 17.06 -7.02 -5.92
N LEU A 54 18.12 -6.25 -5.65
CA LEU A 54 18.51 -5.89 -4.29
C LEU A 54 17.43 -5.04 -3.60
N ILE A 55 16.83 -4.09 -4.32
CA ILE A 55 15.70 -3.28 -3.84
C ILE A 55 14.49 -4.18 -3.56
N PHE A 56 14.15 -5.10 -4.47
CA PHE A 56 13.04 -6.05 -4.30
C PHE A 56 13.21 -6.92 -3.05
N LEU A 57 14.42 -7.46 -2.86
CA LEU A 57 14.76 -8.26 -1.68
C LEU A 57 14.73 -7.43 -0.41
N GLY A 58 15.20 -6.18 -0.45
CA GLY A 58 15.14 -5.25 0.68
C GLY A 58 13.71 -4.99 1.15
N TYR A 59 12.80 -4.67 0.24
CA TYR A 59 11.38 -4.50 0.58
C TYR A 59 10.74 -5.80 1.08
N SER A 60 11.07 -6.94 0.47
CA SER A 60 10.56 -8.25 0.89
C SER A 60 11.01 -8.63 2.30
N ALA A 61 12.28 -8.36 2.64
CA ALA A 61 12.83 -8.60 3.97
C ALA A 61 12.18 -7.69 5.02
N ALA A 62 12.01 -6.40 4.72
CA ALA A 62 11.33 -5.46 5.60
C ALA A 62 9.87 -5.87 5.86
N LEU A 63 9.15 -6.31 4.82
CA LEU A 63 7.79 -6.81 4.93
C LEU A 63 7.74 -8.09 5.79
N GLY A 64 8.67 -9.01 5.59
CA GLY A 64 8.78 -10.24 6.38
C GLY A 64 8.98 -9.96 7.88
N LEU A 65 9.88 -9.04 8.23
CA LEU A 65 10.09 -8.61 9.61
C LEU A 65 8.84 -7.98 10.23
N LEU A 66 8.13 -7.17 9.46
CA LEU A 66 6.89 -6.52 9.89
C LEU A 66 5.80 -7.58 10.17
N ILE A 67 5.58 -8.51 9.23
CA ILE A 67 4.58 -9.59 9.37
C ILE A 67 4.92 -10.47 10.57
N PHE A 68 6.19 -10.84 10.74
CA PHE A 68 6.65 -11.60 11.89
C PHE A 68 6.40 -10.86 13.21
N GLY A 69 6.66 -9.55 13.24
CA GLY A 69 6.38 -8.68 14.37
C GLY A 69 4.89 -8.71 14.77
N VAL A 70 3.98 -8.58 13.80
CA VAL A 70 2.54 -8.63 14.07
C VAL A 70 2.12 -10.02 14.52
N TYR A 71 2.59 -11.08 13.84
CA TYR A 71 2.26 -12.47 14.18
C TYR A 71 2.66 -12.84 15.60
N LYS A 72 3.82 -12.37 16.08
CA LYS A 72 4.32 -12.67 17.43
C LYS A 72 3.54 -11.93 18.54
N ASN A 73 2.98 -10.77 18.25
CA ASN A 73 2.40 -9.87 19.26
C ASN A 73 0.87 -9.89 19.30
N PHE A 74 0.19 -10.46 18.30
CA PHE A 74 -1.27 -10.46 18.20
C PHE A 74 -1.85 -11.86 18.01
N ASP A 75 -3.07 -12.05 18.48
CA ASP A 75 -3.80 -13.31 18.29
C ASP A 75 -4.17 -13.54 16.82
N LYS A 76 -4.44 -14.81 16.46
CA LYS A 76 -4.75 -15.21 15.08
C LYS A 76 -5.89 -14.40 14.44
N VAL A 77 -6.87 -13.98 15.25
CA VAL A 77 -8.02 -13.19 14.79
C VAL A 77 -7.58 -11.77 14.43
N GLU A 78 -6.87 -11.11 15.33
CA GLU A 78 -6.37 -9.73 15.13
C GLU A 78 -5.35 -9.68 14.01
N PHE A 79 -4.40 -10.63 13.96
CA PHE A 79 -3.46 -10.79 12.86
C PHE A 79 -4.18 -10.86 11.50
N LYS A 80 -5.23 -11.69 11.39
CA LYS A 80 -6.00 -11.82 10.14
C LYS A 80 -6.69 -10.52 9.75
N ILE A 81 -7.21 -9.77 10.72
CA ILE A 81 -7.84 -8.46 10.47
C ILE A 81 -6.80 -7.45 9.99
N ILE A 82 -5.65 -7.36 10.67
CA ILE A 82 -4.55 -6.45 10.32
C ILE A 82 -4.07 -6.76 8.91
N MET A 83 -3.76 -8.03 8.60
CA MET A 83 -3.31 -8.42 7.26
C MET A 83 -4.33 -8.07 6.17
N LYS A 84 -5.63 -8.30 6.41
CA LYS A 84 -6.69 -7.91 5.46
C LYS A 84 -6.77 -6.39 5.27
N ALA A 85 -6.61 -5.60 6.31
CA ALA A 85 -6.55 -4.14 6.21
C ALA A 85 -5.29 -3.67 5.47
N THR A 86 -4.14 -4.33 5.67
CA THR A 86 -2.92 -4.09 4.91
C THR A 86 -3.12 -4.39 3.41
N PHE A 87 -3.77 -5.51 3.07
CA PHE A 87 -4.13 -5.83 1.67
C PHE A 87 -5.13 -4.84 1.08
N LEU A 88 -6.08 -4.35 1.86
CA LEU A 88 -6.98 -3.28 1.41
C LEU A 88 -6.19 -2.00 1.11
N THR A 89 -5.22 -1.64 1.96
CA THR A 89 -4.35 -0.48 1.75
C THR A 89 -3.58 -0.59 0.43
N LEU A 90 -2.99 -1.76 0.16
CA LEU A 90 -2.35 -2.07 -1.12
C LEU A 90 -3.29 -1.79 -2.30
N LEU A 91 -4.51 -2.33 -2.25
CA LEU A 91 -5.48 -2.19 -3.34
C LEU A 91 -5.87 -0.73 -3.55
N LEU A 92 -6.17 -0.01 -2.47
CA LEU A 92 -6.55 1.40 -2.53
C LEU A 92 -5.42 2.28 -3.07
N MET A 93 -4.16 2.04 -2.67
CA MET A 93 -3.01 2.77 -3.22
C MET A 93 -2.80 2.47 -4.70
N ALA A 94 -2.92 1.20 -5.11
CA ALA A 94 -2.81 0.84 -6.52
C ALA A 94 -3.88 1.53 -7.37
N THR A 95 -5.12 1.59 -6.88
CA THR A 95 -6.19 2.36 -7.52
C THR A 95 -5.84 3.84 -7.61
N LEU A 96 -5.34 4.44 -6.52
CA LEU A 96 -4.99 5.86 -6.49
C LEU A 96 -3.87 6.21 -7.46
N VAL A 97 -2.82 5.38 -7.52
CA VAL A 97 -1.72 5.54 -8.48
C VAL A 97 -2.21 5.37 -9.92
N MET A 98 -3.07 4.38 -10.21
CA MET A 98 -3.64 4.25 -11.55
C MET A 98 -4.46 5.46 -11.97
N ILE A 99 -5.28 6.03 -11.07
CA ILE A 99 -6.01 7.28 -11.35
C ILE A 99 -5.02 8.42 -11.62
N GLY A 100 -3.97 8.54 -10.81
CA GLY A 100 -2.91 9.53 -10.98
C GLY A 100 -2.26 9.45 -12.37
N ILE A 101 -1.88 8.25 -12.82
CA ILE A 101 -1.30 8.02 -14.14
C ILE A 101 -2.29 8.36 -15.26
N LEU A 102 -3.55 7.89 -15.15
CA LEU A 102 -4.56 8.08 -16.20
C LEU A 102 -4.96 9.55 -16.39
N PHE A 103 -4.96 10.34 -15.32
CA PHE A 103 -5.41 11.72 -15.32
C PHE A 103 -4.28 12.71 -14.96
N HIS A 104 -3.02 12.35 -15.22
CA HIS A 104 -1.85 13.17 -14.84
C HIS A 104 -1.93 14.62 -15.37
N ASP A 105 -2.49 14.82 -16.57
CA ASP A 105 -2.70 16.15 -17.18
C ASP A 105 -3.93 16.89 -16.65
N ASN A 106 -4.79 16.24 -15.85
CA ASN A 106 -6.06 16.79 -15.41
C ASN A 106 -6.30 16.54 -13.91
N SER A 107 -5.68 17.40 -13.11
CA SER A 107 -5.71 17.35 -11.65
C SER A 107 -7.15 17.38 -11.06
N THR A 108 -8.09 18.08 -11.71
CA THR A 108 -9.50 18.10 -11.32
C THR A 108 -10.15 16.72 -11.48
N MET A 109 -9.85 16.00 -12.57
CA MET A 109 -10.39 14.65 -12.81
C MET A 109 -9.82 13.63 -11.82
N ILE A 110 -8.56 13.78 -11.38
CA ILE A 110 -7.98 12.93 -10.33
C ILE A 110 -8.84 12.97 -9.07
N ILE A 111 -9.24 14.16 -8.61
CA ILE A 111 -10.07 14.30 -7.40
C ILE A 111 -11.45 13.69 -7.60
N ILE A 112 -12.13 14.05 -8.69
CA ILE A 112 -13.51 13.61 -8.95
C ILE A 112 -13.57 12.08 -9.03
N VAL A 113 -12.68 11.46 -9.81
CA VAL A 113 -12.66 10.01 -10.01
C VAL A 113 -12.25 9.29 -8.72
N SER A 114 -11.27 9.82 -7.98
CA SER A 114 -10.87 9.25 -6.69
C SER A 114 -12.04 9.25 -5.70
N LEU A 115 -12.74 10.38 -5.53
CA LEU A 115 -13.89 10.46 -4.62
C LEU A 115 -15.03 9.54 -5.07
N ALA A 116 -15.33 9.51 -6.37
CA ALA A 116 -16.38 8.67 -6.93
C ALA A 116 -16.14 7.17 -6.67
N LEU A 117 -14.87 6.73 -6.66
CA LEU A 117 -14.52 5.33 -6.38
C LEU A 117 -14.39 5.04 -4.87
N MET A 118 -13.89 5.99 -4.08
CA MET A 118 -13.57 5.77 -2.67
C MET A 118 -14.79 5.88 -1.75
N ILE A 119 -15.77 6.72 -2.07
CA ILE A 119 -16.98 6.90 -1.26
C ILE A 119 -17.86 5.63 -1.20
N PRO A 120 -18.15 4.93 -2.33
CA PRO A 120 -18.89 3.68 -2.28
C PRO A 120 -18.20 2.60 -1.44
N ILE A 121 -16.87 2.54 -1.48
CA ILE A 121 -16.07 1.62 -0.66
C ILE A 121 -16.30 1.93 0.83
N LEU A 122 -16.26 3.21 1.23
CA LEU A 122 -16.55 3.62 2.61
C LEU A 122 -17.98 3.23 3.03
N ILE A 123 -18.99 3.53 2.21
CA ILE A 123 -20.39 3.17 2.49
C ILE A 123 -20.54 1.66 2.67
N TRP A 124 -19.90 0.87 1.81
CA TRP A 124 -19.91 -0.58 1.90
C TRP A 124 -19.26 -1.05 3.22
N MET A 125 -18.13 -0.48 3.63
CA MET A 125 -17.46 -0.81 4.90
C MET A 125 -18.33 -0.50 6.13
N ILE A 126 -19.03 0.65 6.12
CA ILE A 126 -19.98 1.04 7.17
C ILE A 126 -21.13 0.03 7.23
N SER A 127 -21.72 -0.30 6.07
CA SER A 127 -22.85 -1.23 6.00
C SER A 127 -22.52 -2.63 6.53
N LYS A 128 -21.26 -3.06 6.34
CA LYS A 128 -20.74 -4.35 6.80
C LYS A 128 -20.19 -4.32 8.23
N LYS A 129 -20.23 -3.18 8.91
CA LYS A 129 -19.70 -2.98 10.27
C LYS A 129 -18.30 -3.58 10.43
N LEU A 130 -17.42 -3.29 9.47
CA LEU A 130 -16.06 -3.82 9.49
C LEU A 130 -15.26 -3.33 10.69
N HIS A 131 -14.17 -4.03 11.02
CA HIS A 131 -13.30 -3.63 12.11
C HIS A 131 -12.67 -2.24 11.87
N ILE A 132 -12.35 -1.50 12.93
CA ILE A 132 -11.80 -0.13 12.84
C ILE A 132 -10.55 -0.03 11.95
N TRP A 133 -9.74 -1.09 11.90
CA TRP A 133 -8.53 -1.17 11.08
C TRP A 133 -8.80 -1.02 9.57
N TYR A 134 -9.97 -1.44 9.09
CA TYR A 134 -10.35 -1.22 7.70
C TYR A 134 -10.61 0.27 7.43
N PHE A 135 -11.30 0.95 8.35
CA PHE A 135 -11.53 2.40 8.25
C PHE A 135 -10.21 3.18 8.31
N PHE A 136 -9.30 2.77 9.19
CA PHE A 136 -7.96 3.34 9.25
C PHE A 136 -7.23 3.19 7.92
N SER A 137 -7.25 1.99 7.30
CA SER A 137 -6.67 1.76 5.96
C SER A 137 -7.24 2.71 4.91
N TRP A 138 -8.58 2.85 4.86
CA TRP A 138 -9.24 3.75 3.90
C TRP A 138 -8.87 5.22 4.14
N SER A 139 -8.95 5.68 5.38
CA SER A 139 -8.64 7.07 5.75
C SER A 139 -7.18 7.40 5.48
N PHE A 140 -6.25 6.48 5.77
CA PHE A 140 -4.83 6.66 5.48
C PHE A 140 -4.59 6.92 3.99
N VAL A 141 -5.16 6.11 3.09
CA VAL A 141 -4.96 6.28 1.64
C VAL A 141 -5.63 7.55 1.12
N MET A 142 -6.80 7.92 1.64
CA MET A 142 -7.46 9.18 1.29
C MET A 142 -6.63 10.40 1.69
N VAL A 143 -6.08 10.40 2.90
CA VAL A 143 -5.18 11.46 3.37
C VAL A 143 -3.92 11.49 2.51
N LEU A 144 -3.33 10.33 2.20
CA LEU A 144 -2.17 10.25 1.33
C LEU A 144 -2.44 10.86 -0.05
N GLY A 145 -3.57 10.52 -0.68
CA GLY A 145 -3.98 11.10 -1.97
C GLY A 145 -4.20 12.61 -1.91
N ALA A 146 -4.85 13.10 -0.85
CA ALA A 146 -5.03 14.53 -0.64
C ALA A 146 -3.69 15.25 -0.46
N LEU A 147 -2.75 14.66 0.28
CA LEU A 147 -1.40 15.22 0.45
C LEU A 147 -0.64 15.26 -0.88
N ILE A 148 -0.69 14.19 -1.68
CA ILE A 148 -0.04 14.15 -2.99
C ILE A 148 -0.58 15.29 -3.88
N TYR A 149 -1.90 15.49 -3.91
CA TYR A 149 -2.51 16.57 -4.66
C TYR A 149 -2.13 17.96 -4.13
N LEU A 150 -2.20 18.18 -2.81
CA LEU A 150 -1.96 19.49 -2.21
C LEU A 150 -0.52 19.97 -2.32
N PHE A 151 0.43 19.03 -2.27
CA PHE A 151 1.86 19.33 -2.34
C PHE A 151 2.45 19.19 -3.76
N ASP A 152 1.60 18.96 -4.77
CA ASP A 152 2.00 18.75 -6.17
C ASP A 152 3.15 17.73 -6.29
N ILE A 153 3.04 16.63 -5.54
CA ILE A 153 4.05 15.59 -5.53
C ILE A 153 3.87 14.80 -6.83
N GLN A 154 4.87 14.84 -7.70
CA GLN A 154 4.91 14.03 -8.90
C GLN A 154 4.88 12.54 -8.52
N ILE A 155 3.86 11.84 -9.01
CA ILE A 155 3.68 10.38 -8.88
C ILE A 155 4.37 9.69 -10.06
#